data_AF-A0A392PVQ0-F1
#
_entry.id   AF-A0A392PVQ0-F1
#
_cell.length_a   1.000
_cell.length_b   1.000
_cell.length_c   1.000
_cell.angle_alpha   90.00
_cell.angle_beta   90.00
_cell.angle_gamma   90.00
#
_symmetry.space_group_name_H-M   'P 1'
#
loop_
_entity.id
_entity.type
_entity.pdbx_description
1 polymer ?
#
loop_
_entity_poly.entity_id
_entity_poly.type
_entity_poly.pdbx_seq_one_letter_code
_entity_poly.pdbx_strand_id
1 'polypeptide(L)'
;VEQLHRIFKLCGSPSVDYWQKLRLPHSTVFRPPHHYRKCIADTFKEFPSAAVRLIETLLSLDPTLRGTAAAALKNEVNDCIL
;
A
#
# COMPACT_ATOMS: atom_id res chain seq x y z
N VAL A 1 8.87 -12.68 10.25
CA VAL A 1 7.73 -12.92 9.34
C VAL A 1 6.48 -12.12 9.71
N GLU A 2 6.17 -11.94 10.99
CA GLU A 2 4.97 -11.24 11.49
C GLU A 2 4.70 -9.85 10.88
N GLN A 3 5.72 -9.02 10.70
CA GLN A 3 5.52 -7.67 10.18
C GLN A 3 5.00 -7.66 8.73
N LEU A 4 5.51 -8.56 7.88
CA LEU A 4 5.03 -8.66 6.49
C LEU A 4 3.58 -9.13 6.44
N HIS A 5 3.19 -10.06 7.32
CA HIS A 5 1.78 -10.46 7.44
C HIS A 5 0.88 -9.29 7.84
N ARG A 6 1.31 -8.43 8.77
CA ARG A 6 0.56 -7.22 9.14
C ARG A 6 0.43 -6.24 7.98
N ILE A 7 1.52 -6.01 7.23
CA ILE A 7 1.50 -5.15 6.03
C ILE A 7 0.54 -5.72 5.00
N PHE A 8 0.60 -7.02 4.67
CA PHE A 8 -0.27 -7.60 3.64
C PHE A 8 -1.74 -7.66 4.06
N LYS A 9 -2.04 -7.84 5.36
CA LYS A 9 -3.43 -7.73 5.85
C LYS A 9 -4.06 -6.35 5.59
N LEU A 10 -3.26 -5.29 5.58
CA LEU A 10 -3.73 -3.93 5.34
C LEU A 10 -3.67 -3.56 3.86
N CYS A 11 -2.51 -3.68 3.24
CA CYS A 11 -2.23 -3.23 1.87
C CYS A 11 -2.63 -4.25 0.79
N GLY A 12 -2.99 -5.48 1.18
CA GLY A 12 -3.22 -6.60 0.29
C GLY A 12 -1.96 -7.41 -0.01
N SER A 13 -2.12 -8.58 -0.63
CA SER A 13 -0.99 -9.38 -1.10
C SER A 13 -0.34 -8.76 -2.34
N PRO A 14 1.00 -8.79 -2.48
CA PRO A 14 1.65 -8.34 -3.70
C PRO A 14 1.29 -9.23 -4.89
N SER A 15 1.26 -8.64 -6.09
CA SER A 15 0.99 -9.36 -7.34
C SER A 15 2.08 -10.38 -7.67
N VAL A 16 1.76 -11.36 -8.52
CA VAL A 16 2.73 -12.36 -9.00
C VAL A 16 3.93 -11.68 -9.67
N ASP A 17 3.67 -10.67 -10.51
CA ASP A 17 4.70 -9.92 -11.22
C ASP A 17 5.64 -9.17 -10.27
N TYR A 18 5.10 -8.62 -9.18
CA TYR A 18 5.92 -7.98 -8.15
C TYR A 18 6.94 -8.97 -7.56
N TRP A 19 6.50 -10.19 -7.23
CA TRP A 19 7.40 -11.22 -6.70
C TRP A 19 8.47 -11.65 -7.70
N GLN A 20 8.13 -11.72 -8.99
CA GLN A 20 9.10 -12.03 -10.05
C GLN A 20 10.16 -10.94 -10.21
N LYS A 21 9.75 -9.67 -10.14
CA LYS A 21 10.66 -8.52 -10.24
C LYS A 21 11.60 -8.42 -9.02
N LEU A 22 11.12 -8.75 -7.83
CA LEU A 22 11.85 -8.53 -6.58
C LEU A 22 13.10 -9.42 -6.45
N ARG A 23 13.20 -10.54 -7.19
CA ARG A 23 14.35 -11.48 -7.21
C ARG A 23 14.96 -11.76 -5.82
N LEU A 24 14.14 -11.78 -4.77
CA LEU A 24 14.64 -11.91 -3.41
C LEU A 24 15.13 -13.34 -3.16
N PRO A 25 16.30 -13.52 -2.53
CA PRO A 25 16.65 -14.79 -1.92
C PRO A 25 15.52 -15.19 -0.95
N HIS A 26 15.00 -16.42 -1.08
CA HIS A 26 13.91 -16.95 -0.25
C HIS A 26 12.52 -16.31 -0.43
N SER A 27 12.20 -15.80 -1.63
CA SER A 27 10.88 -15.23 -1.95
C SER A 27 9.68 -16.16 -1.61
N THR A 28 9.86 -17.48 -1.64
CA THR A 28 8.85 -18.47 -1.25
C THR A 28 8.53 -18.47 0.24
N VAL A 29 9.48 -18.12 1.11
CA VAL A 29 9.30 -18.08 2.58
C VAL A 29 8.46 -16.88 3.02
N PHE A 30 8.50 -15.79 2.23
CA PHE A 30 7.77 -14.55 2.53
C PHE A 30 6.42 -14.45 1.82
N ARG A 31 6.12 -15.39 0.92
CA ARG A 31 4.85 -15.41 0.22
C ARG A 31 3.76 -15.86 1.20
N PRO A 32 2.73 -15.04 1.45
CA PRO A 32 1.69 -15.43 2.38
C PRO A 32 0.92 -16.65 1.83
N PRO A 33 0.48 -17.58 2.70
CA PRO A 33 -0.26 -18.78 2.28
C PRO A 33 -1.65 -18.43 1.71
N HIS A 34 -2.21 -17.28 2.11
CA HIS A 34 -3.48 -16.78 1.62
C HIS A 34 -3.31 -15.42 0.95
N HIS A 35 -4.11 -15.18 -0.09
CA HIS A 35 -4.18 -13.88 -0.74
C HIS A 35 -4.99 -12.91 0.11
N TYR A 36 -4.36 -11.85 0.62
CA TYR A 36 -5.02 -10.80 1.37
C TYR A 36 -5.63 -9.78 0.42
N ARG A 37 -6.89 -9.42 0.66
CA ARG A 37 -7.53 -8.27 0.02
C ARG A 37 -6.97 -6.99 0.63
N LYS A 38 -6.84 -5.94 -0.18
CA LYS A 38 -6.53 -4.59 0.30
C LYS A 38 -7.71 -4.06 1.12
N CYS A 39 -7.44 -3.61 2.34
CA CYS A 39 -8.45 -3.15 3.30
C CYS A 39 -8.25 -1.69 3.73
N ILE A 40 -7.41 -0.91 3.02
CA ILE A 40 -7.08 0.48 3.39
C ILE A 40 -8.34 1.35 3.47
N ALA A 41 -9.19 1.31 2.44
CA ALA A 41 -10.43 2.10 2.41
C ALA A 41 -11.36 1.76 3.59
N ASP A 42 -11.51 0.47 3.92
CA ASP A 42 -12.34 0.03 5.04
C ASP A 42 -11.73 0.43 6.40
N THR A 43 -10.40 0.36 6.52
CA THR A 43 -9.65 0.67 7.75
C THR A 43 -9.69 2.17 8.07
N PHE A 44 -9.59 3.03 7.04
CA PHE A 44 -9.52 4.48 7.19
C PHE A 44 -10.80 5.19 6.73
N LYS A 45 -11.94 4.49 6.71
CA LYS A 45 -13.24 5.01 6.23
C LYS A 45 -13.74 6.26 6.95
N GLU A 46 -13.22 6.53 8.14
CA GLU A 46 -13.56 7.71 8.95
C GLU A 46 -12.79 8.96 8.50
N PHE A 47 -11.77 8.81 7.66
CA PHE A 47 -11.01 9.93 7.11
C PHE A 47 -11.67 10.47 5.84
N PRO A 48 -11.42 11.75 5.50
CA PRO A 48 -11.86 12.31 4.23
C PRO A 48 -11.39 11.44 3.05
N SER A 49 -12.24 11.28 2.03
CA SER A 49 -11.93 10.46 0.85
C SER A 49 -10.58 10.82 0.21
N ALA A 50 -10.26 12.12 0.12
CA ALA A 50 -8.96 12.60 -0.36
C ALA A 50 -7.78 12.05 0.47
N ALA A 51 -7.91 12.03 1.80
CA ALA A 51 -6.88 11.51 2.70
C ALA A 51 -6.72 10.00 2.56
N VAL A 52 -7.83 9.27 2.41
CA VAL A 52 -7.80 7.82 2.15
C VAL A 52 -7.08 7.54 0.83
N ARG A 53 -7.38 8.26 -0.25
CA ARG A 53 -6.68 8.10 -1.55
C ARG A 53 -5.18 8.41 -1.44
N LEU A 54 -4.80 9.41 -0.66
CA LEU A 54 -3.39 9.73 -0.42
C LEU A 54 -2.70 8.59 0.35
N ILE A 55 -3.30 8.08 1.42
CA ILE A 55 -2.79 6.94 2.18
C ILE A 55 -2.64 5.70 1.28
N GLU A 56 -3.61 5.42 0.42
CA GLU A 56 -3.54 4.31 -0.52
C GLU A 56 -2.35 4.40 -1.47
N THR A 57 -2.02 5.62 -1.91
CA THR A 57 -0.86 5.88 -2.76
C THR A 57 0.42 5.67 -1.97
N LEU A 58 0.55 6.31 -0.80
CA LEU A 58 1.75 6.26 0.04
C LEU A 58 2.06 4.85 0.58
N LEU A 59 1.04 4.02 0.80
CA LEU A 59 1.19 2.65 1.29
C LEU A 59 1.22 1.59 0.17
N SER A 60 1.38 2.00 -1.10
CA SER A 60 1.53 1.06 -2.20
C SER A 60 2.76 0.16 -2.01
N LEU A 61 2.56 -1.14 -2.25
CA LEU A 61 3.62 -2.15 -2.17
C LEU A 61 4.61 -2.02 -3.32
N ASP A 62 4.14 -1.61 -4.50
CA ASP A 62 5.00 -1.26 -5.63
C ASP A 62 5.58 0.14 -5.41
N PRO A 63 6.91 0.28 -5.26
CA PRO A 63 7.55 1.59 -5.06
C PRO A 63 7.27 2.58 -6.19
N THR A 64 7.09 2.08 -7.42
CA THR A 64 6.82 2.92 -8.60
C THR A 64 5.46 3.59 -8.54
N LEU A 65 4.51 3.00 -7.81
CA LEU A 65 3.16 3.52 -7.61
C LEU A 65 3.04 4.42 -6.38
N ARG A 66 4.07 4.51 -5.53
CA ARG A 66 4.01 5.24 -4.25
C ARG A 66 4.03 6.77 -4.40
N GLY A 67 4.47 7.25 -5.57
CA GLY A 67 4.65 8.68 -5.83
C GLY A 67 5.82 9.29 -5.05
N THR A 68 5.93 10.62 -5.12
CA THR A 68 7.00 11.39 -4.47
C THR A 68 6.44 12.30 -3.39
N ALA A 69 7.30 12.79 -2.48
CA ALA A 69 6.91 13.79 -1.50
C ALA A 69 6.31 15.06 -2.14
N ALA A 70 6.87 15.51 -3.27
CA ALA A 70 6.36 16.65 -4.01
C ALA A 70 4.95 16.42 -4.57
N ALA A 71 4.65 15.20 -5.02
CA ALA A 71 3.30 14.85 -5.47
C ALA A 71 2.30 14.79 -4.31
N ALA A 72 2.73 14.24 -3.16
CA ALA A 72 1.90 14.17 -1.95
C ALA A 72 1.50 15.55 -1.42
N LEU A 73 2.43 16.53 -1.45
CA LEU A 73 2.16 17.91 -1.03
C LEU A 73 1.15 18.65 -1.93
N LYS A 74 0.98 18.20 -3.17
CA LYS A 74 0.04 18.77 -4.15
C LYS A 74 -1.31 18.04 -4.17
N ASN A 75 -1.57 17.16 -3.20
CA ASN A 75 -2.80 16.39 -3.17
C ASN A 75 -3.98 17.21 -2.62
N GLU A 76 -5.20 16.87 -3.07
CA GLU A 76 -6.47 17.47 -2.68
C GLU A 76 -6.70 17.57 -1.16
N VAL A 77 -6.08 16.72 -0.35
CA VAL A 77 -6.10 16.85 1.12
C VAL A 77 -5.69 18.25 1.57
N ASN A 78 -4.69 18.83 0.91
CA ASN A 78 -4.18 20.15 1.25
C ASN A 78 -5.10 21.28 0.74
N ASP A 79 -5.87 21.02 -0.31
CA ASP A 79 -6.84 21.97 -0.85
C ASP A 79 -8.11 22.05 0.02
N CYS A 80 -8.44 21.02 0.80
CA CYS A 80 -9.55 21.04 1.75
C CYS A 80 -9.22 21.65 3.13
N ILE A 81 -7.94 21.97 3.39
CA ILE A 81 -7.47 22.57 4.66
C ILE A 81 -7.34 24.11 4.53
N LEU A 82 -7.56 24.66 3.33
CA LEU A 82 -7.69 26.10 3.04
C LEU A 82 -9.16 26.47 2.77
#